data_AF-A0A925LYC8-F1
#
_entry.id   AF-A0A925LYC8-F1
#
_cell.length_a   1.000
_cell.length_b   1.000
_cell.length_c   1.000
_cell.angle_alpha   90.00
_cell.angle_beta   90.00
_cell.angle_gamma   90.00
#
_symmetry.space_group_name_H-M   'P 1'
#
loop_
_entity.id
_entity.type
_entity.pdbx_description
1 polymer ?
#
loop_
_entity_poly.entity_id
_entity_poly.type
_entity_poly.pdbx_seq_one_letter_code
_entity_poly.pdbx_strand_id
1 'polypeptide(L)'
;MQRCLNKGVAWAILSDRYGVWLPAVKHEWYEKHPATVTEQESRQIVEHFDRTLKLYDEIYFLVRPKTFHPFYQKILTETTLAARVTQFSDLQMIE
;
A
#
# COMPACT_ATOMS: atom_id res chain seq x y z
N MET A 1 -5.64 7.49 9.60
CA MET A 1 -5.84 6.23 10.34
C MET A 1 -7.08 6.29 11.23
N GLN A 2 -7.22 7.27 12.14
CA GLN A 2 -8.42 7.39 13.01
C GLN A 2 -9.76 7.36 12.26
N ARG A 3 -9.88 8.03 11.11
CA ARG A 3 -11.10 8.00 10.29
C ARG A 3 -11.42 6.61 9.72
N CYS A 4 -10.42 5.86 9.27
CA CYS A 4 -10.59 4.49 8.78
C CYS A 4 -11.01 3.55 9.91
N LEU A 5 -10.38 3.71 11.09
CA LEU A 5 -10.75 2.98 12.30
C LEU A 5 -12.21 3.27 12.71
N ASN A 6 -12.62 4.54 12.69
CA ASN A 6 -13.98 4.95 13.05
C ASN A 6 -15.05 4.45 12.06
N LYS A 7 -14.68 4.17 10.80
CA LYS A 7 -15.58 3.64 9.77
C LYS A 7 -15.59 2.12 9.69
N GLY A 8 -14.76 1.43 10.48
CA GLY A 8 -14.66 -0.02 10.47
C GLY A 8 -14.13 -0.60 9.15
N VAL A 9 -13.48 0.21 8.31
CA VAL A 9 -12.91 -0.26 7.04
C VAL A 9 -11.60 -1.02 7.30
N ALA A 10 -11.38 -2.09 6.54
CA ALA A 10 -10.09 -2.77 6.52
C ALA A 10 -9.01 -1.80 6.03
N TRP A 11 -7.84 -1.79 6.67
CA TRP A 11 -6.73 -0.95 6.27
C TRP A 11 -5.42 -1.71 6.38
N ALA A 12 -4.43 -1.26 5.62
CA ALA A 12 -3.08 -1.79 5.63
C ALA A 12 -2.08 -0.67 5.32
N ILE A 13 -0.79 -0.91 5.56
CA ILE A 13 0.31 -0.05 5.14
C ILE A 13 1.07 -0.76 4.02
N LEU A 14 1.40 -0.05 2.94
CA LEU A 14 2.34 -0.57 1.94
C LEU A 14 3.78 -0.25 2.39
N SER A 15 4.51 -1.29 2.77
CA SER A 15 5.90 -1.26 3.21
C SER A 15 6.84 -1.62 2.07
N ASP A 16 7.95 -0.90 1.97
CA ASP A 16 9.08 -1.13 1.06
C ASP A 16 9.97 -2.34 1.45
N ARG A 17 9.64 -3.03 2.55
CA ARG A 17 10.30 -4.27 2.98
C ARG A 17 9.32 -5.44 3.08
N TYR A 18 8.17 -5.23 3.70
CA TYR A 18 7.22 -6.30 4.01
C TYR A 18 6.03 -6.37 3.05
N GLY A 19 5.89 -5.41 2.13
CA GLY A 19 4.72 -5.30 1.27
C GLY A 19 3.48 -4.87 2.05
N VAL A 20 2.36 -5.55 1.88
CA VAL A 20 1.09 -5.17 2.54
C VAL A 20 1.14 -5.57 4.01
N TRP A 21 1.31 -4.59 4.88
CA TRP A 21 1.35 -4.74 6.33
C TRP A 21 -0.04 -4.53 6.93
N LEU A 22 -0.66 -5.64 7.38
CA LEU A 22 -1.95 -5.64 8.06
C LEU A 22 -1.82 -5.27 9.55
N PRO A 23 -2.81 -4.58 10.14
CA PRO A 23 -2.75 -4.08 11.52
C PRO A 23 -2.58 -5.18 12.58
N ALA A 24 -3.07 -6.38 12.31
CA ALA A 24 -2.98 -7.52 13.21
C ALA A 24 -1.58 -8.17 13.24
N VAL A 25 -0.71 -7.84 12.27
CA VAL A 25 0.62 -8.45 12.12
C VAL A 25 1.66 -7.58 12.79
N LYS A 26 2.50 -8.19 13.65
CA LYS A 26 3.67 -7.53 14.23
C LYS A 26 4.90 -7.86 13.39
N HIS A 27 5.64 -6.84 13.00
CA HIS A 27 6.93 -6.97 12.35
C HIS A 27 8.03 -6.32 13.20
N GLU A 28 9.25 -6.79 13.04
CA GLU A 28 10.42 -6.13 13.61
C GLU A 28 10.63 -4.76 12.96
N TRP A 29 11.07 -3.80 13.78
CA TRP A 29 11.44 -2.47 13.31
C TRP A 29 12.54 -2.57 12.25
N TYR A 30 12.41 -1.78 11.19
CA TYR A 30 13.42 -1.70 10.15
C TYR A 30 13.59 -0.27 9.68
N GLU A 31 14.80 0.04 9.23
CA GLU A 31 15.12 1.27 8.51
C GLU A 31 15.58 0.87 7.10
N LYS A 32 14.71 1.09 6.12
CA LYS A 32 15.02 0.96 4.70
C LYS A 32 14.47 2.17 3.99
N HIS A 33 15.23 2.64 3.00
CA HIS A 33 14.79 3.74 2.16
C HIS A 33 14.17 3.16 0.88
N PRO A 34 13.00 3.62 0.41
CA PRO A 34 12.35 3.06 -0.77
C PRO A 34 13.22 3.10 -2.05
N ALA A 35 14.17 4.04 -2.14
CA ALA A 35 15.14 4.12 -3.23
C ALA A 35 16.19 2.98 -3.26
N THR A 36 16.36 2.24 -2.16
CA THR A 36 17.29 1.09 -2.10
C THR A 36 16.60 -0.24 -2.38
N VAL A 37 15.30 -0.23 -2.68
CA VAL A 37 14.56 -1.43 -3.07
C VAL A 37 15.05 -1.90 -4.43
N THR A 38 15.52 -3.14 -4.49
CA THR A 38 15.97 -3.78 -5.72
C THR A 38 14.78 -4.22 -6.58
N GLU A 39 15.02 -4.48 -7.86
CA GLU A 39 13.99 -5.02 -8.77
C GLU A 39 13.39 -6.35 -8.28
N GLN A 40 14.21 -7.22 -7.69
CA GLN A 40 13.74 -8.49 -7.14
C GLN A 40 12.81 -8.28 -5.96
N GLU A 41 13.17 -7.40 -5.03
CA GLU A 41 12.32 -7.06 -3.88
C GLU A 41 11.04 -6.35 -4.32
N SER A 42 11.12 -5.47 -5.33
CA SER A 42 9.96 -4.82 -5.94
C SER A 42 8.95 -5.86 -6.43
N ARG A 43 9.39 -6.88 -7.17
CA ARG A 43 8.52 -7.97 -7.66
C ARG A 43 7.88 -8.74 -6.51
N GLN A 44 8.64 -9.07 -5.48
CA GLN A 44 8.09 -9.74 -4.29
C GLN A 44 7.01 -8.90 -3.59
N ILE A 45 7.20 -7.58 -3.54
CA ILE A 45 6.21 -6.66 -2.98
C ILE A 45 4.95 -6.60 -3.85
N VAL A 46 5.08 -6.58 -5.18
CA VAL A 46 3.92 -6.65 -6.11
C VAL A 46 3.16 -7.96 -5.94
N GLU A 47 3.86 -9.10 -5.93
CA GLU A 47 3.23 -10.42 -5.73
C GLU A 47 2.53 -10.52 -4.36
N HIS A 48 3.14 -9.96 -3.33
CA HIS A 48 2.54 -9.89 -2.00
C HIS A 48 1.30 -9.00 -1.99
N PHE A 49 1.35 -7.85 -2.67
CA PHE A 49 0.22 -6.94 -2.82
C PHE A 49 -0.97 -7.66 -3.48
N ASP A 50 -0.74 -8.30 -4.61
CA ASP A 50 -1.75 -9.03 -5.36
C ASP A 50 -2.36 -10.15 -4.54
N ARG A 51 -1.53 -11.00 -3.92
CA ARG A 51 -2.00 -12.12 -3.12
C ARG A 51 -2.83 -11.67 -1.93
N THR A 52 -2.44 -10.58 -1.27
CA THR A 52 -3.07 -10.10 -0.03
C THR A 52 -4.38 -9.37 -0.33
N LEU A 53 -4.40 -8.58 -1.42
CA LEU A 53 -5.53 -7.70 -1.71
C LEU A 53 -6.49 -8.25 -2.78
N LYS A 54 -6.23 -9.43 -3.37
CA LYS A 54 -7.10 -10.01 -4.42
C LYS A 54 -8.57 -10.17 -4.06
N LEU A 55 -8.87 -10.31 -2.76
CA LEU A 55 -10.22 -10.51 -2.23
C LEU A 55 -11.02 -9.22 -2.09
N TYR A 56 -10.38 -8.06 -2.27
CA TYR A 56 -11.05 -6.76 -2.24
C TYR A 56 -11.46 -6.38 -3.66
N ASP A 57 -12.70 -5.94 -3.79
CA ASP A 57 -13.24 -5.41 -5.06
C ASP A 57 -12.69 -4.01 -5.35
N GLU A 58 -12.48 -3.22 -4.30
CA GLU A 58 -11.96 -1.84 -4.37
C GLU A 58 -10.80 -1.63 -3.39
N ILE A 59 -9.76 -0.93 -3.83
CA ILE A 59 -8.58 -0.63 -3.04
C ILE A 59 -8.34 0.88 -3.08
N TYR A 60 -8.48 1.53 -1.92
CA TYR A 60 -8.23 2.96 -1.80
C TYR A 60 -6.81 3.20 -1.31
N PHE A 61 -5.99 3.89 -2.11
CA PHE A 61 -4.60 4.21 -1.76
C PHE A 61 -4.42 5.70 -1.47
N LEU A 62 -4.09 6.04 -0.23
CA LEU A 62 -3.83 7.42 0.18
C LEU A 62 -2.45 7.88 -0.32
N VAL A 63 -2.45 8.84 -1.23
CA VAL A 63 -1.24 9.50 -1.74
C VAL A 63 -1.06 10.84 -1.05
N ARG A 64 0.13 11.07 -0.48
CA ARG A 64 0.53 12.40 0.03
C ARG A 64 1.45 13.06 -1.00
N PRO A 65 0.98 14.01 -1.82
CA PRO A 65 1.72 14.48 -3.00
C PRO A 65 3.15 14.97 -2.70
N LYS A 66 3.36 15.58 -1.53
CA LYS A 66 4.66 16.11 -1.12
C LYS A 66 5.69 15.06 -0.70
N THR A 67 5.24 13.87 -0.30
CA THR A 67 6.10 12.81 0.29
C THR A 67 5.95 11.48 -0.43
N PHE A 68 5.22 11.44 -1.54
CA PHE A 68 4.95 10.21 -2.25
C PHE A 68 6.18 9.79 -3.07
N HIS A 69 6.76 8.66 -2.69
CA HIS A 69 7.96 8.16 -3.34
C HIS A 69 7.61 7.42 -4.65
N PRO A 70 8.35 7.62 -5.76
CA PRO A 70 8.09 6.98 -7.05
C PRO A 70 8.04 5.45 -7.01
N PHE A 71 8.76 4.84 -6.06
CA PHE A 71 8.70 3.41 -5.78
C PHE A 71 7.25 2.92 -5.58
N TYR A 72 6.46 3.61 -4.77
CA TYR A 72 5.08 3.19 -4.53
C TYR A 72 4.21 3.34 -5.79
N GLN A 73 4.44 4.39 -6.58
CA GLN A 73 3.78 4.53 -7.88
C GLN A 73 4.09 3.34 -8.80
N LYS A 74 5.34 2.86 -8.81
CA LYS A 74 5.72 1.67 -9.57
C LYS A 74 4.92 0.45 -9.14
N ILE A 75 4.80 0.18 -7.84
CA ILE A 75 4.00 -0.93 -7.31
C ILE A 75 2.53 -0.82 -7.74
N LEU A 76 1.94 0.37 -7.65
CA LEU A 76 0.54 0.61 -8.03
C LEU A 76 0.29 0.44 -9.54
N THR A 77 1.32 0.59 -10.36
CA THR A 77 1.23 0.38 -11.81
C THR A 77 1.48 -1.08 -12.20
N GLU A 78 2.37 -1.79 -11.51
CA GLU A 78 2.78 -3.16 -11.85
C GLU A 78 1.87 -4.25 -11.28
N THR A 79 1.06 -3.93 -10.26
CA THR A 79 0.06 -4.84 -9.70
C THR A 79 -0.99 -5.28 -10.73
N THR A 80 -1.37 -6.56 -10.70
CA THR A 80 -2.50 -7.07 -11.50
C THR A 80 -3.85 -6.47 -11.05
N LEU A 81 -3.88 -5.84 -9.87
CA LEU A 81 -5.04 -5.18 -9.29
C LEU A 81 -5.10 -3.69 -9.62
N ALA A 82 -4.23 -3.15 -10.48
CA ALA A 82 -4.15 -1.72 -10.79
C ALA A 82 -5.51 -1.08 -11.13
N ALA A 83 -6.37 -1.81 -11.86
CA ALA A 83 -7.72 -1.35 -12.21
C ALA A 83 -8.68 -1.20 -11.02
N ARG A 84 -8.39 -1.84 -9.88
CA ARG A 84 -9.16 -1.75 -8.63
C ARG A 84 -8.61 -0.70 -7.67
N VAL A 85 -7.44 -0.14 -7.97
CA VAL A 85 -6.77 0.85 -7.13
C VAL A 85 -7.28 2.25 -7.46
N THR A 86 -7.91 2.89 -6.50
CA THR A 86 -8.26 4.31 -6.55
C THR A 86 -7.31 5.08 -5.65
N GLN A 87 -6.50 5.95 -6.25
CA GLN A 87 -5.65 6.87 -5.50
C GLN A 87 -6.47 8.08 -5.05
N PHE A 88 -6.26 8.50 -3.81
CA PHE A 88 -6.87 9.72 -3.28
C PHE A 88 -5.87 10.45 -2.39
N SER A 89 -5.97 11.76 -2.27
CA SER A 89 -5.02 12.58 -1.51
C SER A 89 -5.65 13.33 -0.33
N ASP A 90 -6.98 13.41 -0.31
CA ASP A 90 -7.74 14.03 0.77
C ASP A 90 -8.57 12.97 1.52
N LEU A 91 -8.34 12.87 2.83
CA LEU A 91 -9.10 12.00 3.73
C LEU A 91 -10.59 12.37 3.84
N GLN A 92 -11.02 13.52 3.31
CA GLN A 92 -12.42 13.88 3.15
C GLN A 92 -13.11 13.10 2.02
N MET A 93 -12.35 12.48 1.10
CA MET A 93 -12.88 11.67 0.01
C MET A 93 -13.20 10.23 0.41
N ILE A 94 -12.88 9.84 1.65
CA ILE A 94 -13.37 8.59 2.23
C ILE A 94 -14.76 8.90 2.77
N GLU A 95 -15.81 8.52 2.05
CA GLU A 95 -17.24 8.64 2.44
C GLU A 95 -17.72 7.61 3.46
#